data_AF-A0A819PZ00-F1
#
_entry.id   AF-A0A819PZ00-F1
#
_cell.length_a   1.000
_cell.length_b   1.000
_cell.length_c   1.000
_cell.angle_alpha   90.00
_cell.angle_beta   90.00
_cell.angle_gamma   90.00
#
_symmetry.space_group_name_H-M   'P 1'
#
loop_
_entity.id
_entity.type
_entity.pdbx_description
1 polymer ?
#
loop_
_entity_poly.entity_id
_entity_poly.type
_entity_poly.pdbx_seq_one_letter_code
_entity_poly.pdbx_strand_id
1 'polypeptide(L)'
;MNFDDCLALLDGRLKQLTTLILVIDNMKNHSSNVYHIDNLSNLKCFSLTIYDCLTDLYDTEILPLFRRMINLEELTLYITIRNRTTLIDGNHISNEILIHMPQLHTLKFCISIKIHRNHFIHYLSKNDIQQSFSNIKYQQMDCIVNYTYNITTYQIFSLPFMFDCLKSIGNIFPSIIFNHVRRLTVYDDVPFRHEFFYRIAWSFPLLKHLCVINFKPQSSKLDKLNLNYNQLFSVIKYPYLISLRLDMAYIHYTDQFLNQTKTHLPSLTKLTVDYERLNIVTRNFRKTTTRLNCSKIKQLIISPPIMNSIVTNMRRSKHFNLYFPLLESCVCSLEDE
;
A
#
# COMPACT_ATOMS: atom_id res chain seq x y z
N MET A 1 15.28 5.49 -14.73
CA MET A 1 16.00 4.37 -15.36
C MET A 1 14.94 3.43 -15.88
N ASN A 2 14.90 3.19 -17.19
CA ASN A 2 13.92 2.30 -17.81
C ASN A 2 14.30 0.84 -17.49
N PHE A 3 13.34 -0.08 -17.59
CA PHE A 3 13.55 -1.52 -17.41
C PHE A 3 14.71 -2.06 -18.27
N ASP A 4 14.75 -1.60 -19.51
CA ASP A 4 15.78 -1.93 -20.48
C ASP A 4 17.17 -1.46 -20.06
N ASP A 5 17.27 -0.26 -19.50
CA ASP A 5 18.56 0.27 -19.03
C ASP A 5 19.12 -0.63 -17.91
N CYS A 6 18.25 -1.08 -16.99
CA CYS A 6 18.64 -1.97 -15.90
C CYS A 6 19.19 -3.30 -16.43
N LEU A 7 18.55 -3.88 -17.45
CA LEU A 7 18.92 -5.18 -17.98
C LEU A 7 20.11 -5.11 -18.94
N ALA A 8 20.21 -4.05 -19.75
CA ALA A 8 21.34 -3.79 -20.62
C ALA A 8 22.64 -3.56 -19.82
N LEU A 9 22.56 -2.91 -18.66
CA LEU A 9 23.69 -2.75 -17.74
C LEU A 9 24.22 -4.08 -17.18
N LEU A 10 23.42 -5.14 -17.24
CA LEU A 10 23.77 -6.48 -16.75
C LEU A 10 24.17 -7.44 -17.88
N ASP A 11 24.10 -7.01 -19.14
CA ASP A 11 24.41 -7.86 -20.28
C ASP A 11 25.87 -8.37 -20.21
N GLY A 12 26.05 -9.65 -20.51
CA GLY A 12 27.31 -10.39 -20.30
C GLY A 12 27.55 -10.93 -18.87
N ARG A 13 27.02 -10.31 -17.81
CA ARG A 13 27.15 -10.80 -16.41
C ARG A 13 25.98 -11.66 -15.95
N LEU A 14 24.82 -11.55 -16.61
CA LEU A 14 23.62 -12.35 -16.30
C LEU A 14 23.87 -13.85 -16.30
N LYS A 15 24.78 -14.34 -17.16
CA LYS A 15 25.18 -15.77 -17.22
C LYS A 15 25.80 -16.27 -15.92
N GLN A 16 26.35 -15.41 -15.07
CA GLN A 16 26.99 -15.82 -13.82
C GLN A 16 26.06 -15.67 -12.61
N LEU A 17 24.89 -15.05 -12.80
CA LEU A 17 23.97 -14.77 -11.71
C LEU A 17 23.01 -15.93 -11.47
N THR A 18 22.98 -16.39 -10.23
CA THR A 18 21.97 -17.33 -9.72
C THR A 18 20.78 -16.61 -9.11
N THR A 19 20.94 -15.34 -8.73
CA THR A 19 19.89 -14.52 -8.08
C THR A 19 19.87 -13.11 -8.66
N LEU A 20 18.66 -12.60 -8.92
CA LEU A 20 18.44 -11.24 -9.43
C LEU A 20 17.22 -10.62 -8.73
N ILE A 21 17.38 -9.37 -8.26
CA ILE A 21 16.33 -8.58 -7.62
C ILE A 21 16.19 -7.28 -8.39
N LEU A 22 14.97 -6.98 -8.84
CA LEU A 22 14.65 -5.79 -9.60
C LEU A 22 13.49 -5.02 -8.97
N VAL A 23 13.67 -3.73 -8.75
CA VAL A 23 12.66 -2.82 -8.21
C VAL A 23 12.46 -1.67 -9.20
N ILE A 24 11.21 -1.47 -9.62
CA ILE A 24 10.83 -0.47 -10.62
C ILE A 24 9.67 0.34 -10.06
N ASP A 25 9.89 1.65 -9.92
CA ASP A 25 8.89 2.54 -9.33
C ASP A 25 7.77 2.90 -10.32
N ASN A 26 8.09 3.06 -11.61
CA ASN A 26 7.11 3.41 -12.64
C ASN A 26 7.58 2.94 -14.01
N MET A 27 6.80 2.05 -14.64
CA MET A 27 6.99 1.63 -16.03
C MET A 27 6.17 2.55 -16.94
N LYS A 28 6.80 3.58 -17.50
CA LYS A 28 6.16 4.50 -18.47
C LYS A 28 6.35 3.98 -19.90
N ASN A 29 5.39 4.29 -20.78
CA ASN A 29 5.37 3.97 -22.21
C ASN A 29 6.63 4.46 -22.94
N HIS A 30 7.70 3.68 -22.89
CA HIS A 30 8.79 3.77 -23.81
C HIS A 30 8.95 2.38 -24.40
N SER A 31 8.57 2.25 -25.66
CA SER A 31 8.81 1.05 -26.46
C SER A 31 10.31 0.74 -26.39
N SER A 32 10.66 -0.41 -25.84
CA SER A 32 12.06 -0.76 -25.69
C SER A 32 12.23 -2.29 -25.77
N ASN A 33 13.37 -2.69 -26.34
CA ASN A 33 13.64 -3.98 -26.95
C ASN A 33 13.98 -5.06 -25.90
N VAL A 34 13.00 -5.60 -25.18
CA VAL A 34 13.21 -6.79 -24.31
C VAL A 34 13.59 -8.06 -25.11
N TYR A 35 13.63 -7.99 -26.44
CA TYR A 35 13.91 -9.10 -27.35
C TYR A 35 15.35 -9.65 -27.35
N HIS A 36 16.33 -9.06 -26.65
CA HIS A 36 17.74 -9.47 -26.79
C HIS A 36 18.40 -10.12 -25.56
N ILE A 37 17.67 -10.37 -24.47
CA ILE A 37 18.24 -11.09 -23.32
C ILE A 37 18.04 -12.59 -23.51
N ASP A 38 19.02 -13.23 -24.14
CA ASP A 38 18.97 -14.68 -24.46
C ASP A 38 19.52 -15.58 -23.33
N ASN A 39 19.96 -15.00 -22.20
CA ASN A 39 20.81 -15.72 -21.23
C ASN A 39 20.33 -15.63 -19.77
N LEU A 40 19.09 -16.05 -19.50
CA LEU A 40 18.53 -16.15 -18.14
C LEU A 40 18.46 -17.58 -17.61
N SER A 41 18.96 -18.56 -18.36
CA SER A 41 18.91 -19.98 -18.01
C SER A 41 19.65 -20.34 -16.72
N ASN A 42 20.57 -19.52 -16.24
CA ASN A 42 21.34 -19.82 -15.02
C ASN A 42 20.67 -19.27 -13.75
N LEU A 43 19.63 -18.45 -13.92
CA LEU A 43 18.93 -17.82 -12.81
C LEU A 43 18.09 -18.85 -12.07
N LYS A 44 18.30 -18.94 -10.75
CA LYS A 44 17.54 -19.81 -9.84
C LYS A 44 16.52 -19.04 -9.02
N CYS A 45 16.85 -17.80 -8.64
CA CYS A 45 15.97 -16.95 -7.86
C CYS A 45 15.75 -15.60 -8.55
N PHE A 46 14.49 -15.20 -8.68
CA PHE A 46 14.13 -13.91 -9.26
C PHE A 46 13.11 -13.19 -8.38
N SER A 47 13.35 -11.89 -8.14
CA SER A 47 12.41 -11.02 -7.45
C SER A 47 12.14 -9.78 -8.28
N LEU A 48 10.87 -9.51 -8.55
CA LEU A 48 10.41 -8.35 -9.30
C LEU A 48 9.39 -7.57 -8.49
N THR A 49 9.68 -6.30 -8.24
CA THR A 49 8.75 -5.34 -7.63
C THR A 49 8.46 -4.21 -8.60
N ILE A 50 7.20 -4.08 -9.01
CA ILE A 50 6.69 -3.00 -9.85
C ILE A 50 5.52 -2.35 -9.12
N TYR A 51 5.73 -1.11 -8.68
CA TYR A 51 4.70 -0.35 -7.98
C TYR A 51 3.62 0.18 -8.90
N ASP A 52 3.93 0.28 -10.20
CA ASP A 52 2.99 0.76 -11.18
C ASP A 52 3.35 0.37 -12.63
N CYS A 53 2.48 -0.40 -13.26
CA CYS A 53 2.63 -0.94 -14.61
C CYS A 53 1.37 -0.72 -15.45
N LEU A 54 1.52 -0.38 -16.73
CA LEU A 54 0.43 -0.44 -17.70
C LEU A 54 0.19 -1.88 -18.14
N THR A 55 -1.06 -2.20 -18.50
CA THR A 55 -1.44 -3.54 -18.95
C THR A 55 -0.61 -4.03 -20.13
N ASP A 56 -0.44 -3.18 -21.14
CA ASP A 56 0.34 -3.55 -22.34
C ASP A 56 1.77 -3.94 -21.98
N LEU A 57 2.42 -3.21 -21.07
CA LEU A 57 3.79 -3.51 -20.62
C LEU A 57 3.88 -4.83 -19.85
N TYR A 58 2.85 -5.19 -19.09
CA TYR A 58 2.81 -6.51 -18.46
C TYR A 58 2.74 -7.63 -19.50
N ASP A 59 1.88 -7.48 -20.50
CA ASP A 59 1.68 -8.53 -21.52
C ASP A 59 2.86 -8.59 -22.54
N THR A 60 3.47 -7.46 -22.91
CA THR A 60 4.55 -7.41 -23.91
C THR A 60 5.96 -7.54 -23.35
N GLU A 61 6.22 -7.08 -22.11
CA GLU A 61 7.58 -7.06 -21.55
C GLU A 61 7.76 -8.09 -20.44
N ILE A 62 6.83 -8.13 -19.49
CA ILE A 62 6.97 -8.93 -18.26
C ILE A 62 6.71 -10.42 -18.54
N LEU A 63 5.60 -10.75 -19.20
CA LEU A 63 5.29 -12.15 -19.52
C LEU A 63 6.37 -12.81 -20.41
N PRO A 64 6.85 -12.17 -21.51
CA PRO A 64 7.91 -12.77 -22.31
C PRO A 64 9.23 -12.94 -21.56
N LEU A 65 9.55 -12.06 -20.62
CA LEU A 65 10.72 -12.23 -19.74
C LEU A 65 10.58 -13.52 -18.90
N PHE A 66 9.43 -13.73 -18.26
CA PHE A 66 9.16 -14.91 -17.46
C PHE A 66 9.29 -16.20 -18.27
N ARG A 67 8.82 -16.21 -19.53
CA ARG A 67 8.91 -17.37 -20.43
C ARG A 67 10.34 -17.82 -20.72
N ARG A 68 11.35 -16.95 -20.51
CA ARG A 68 12.78 -17.27 -20.74
C ARG A 68 13.49 -17.80 -19.50
N MET A 69 12.87 -17.75 -18.32
CA MET A 69 13.45 -18.17 -17.04
C MET A 69 13.14 -19.65 -16.74
N ILE A 70 13.46 -20.57 -17.65
CA ILE A 70 13.04 -21.98 -17.60
C ILE A 70 13.57 -22.77 -16.39
N ASN A 71 14.75 -22.38 -15.88
CA ASN A 71 15.43 -23.07 -14.77
C ASN A 71 15.16 -22.41 -13.40
N LEU A 72 14.24 -21.45 -13.36
CA LEU A 72 13.91 -20.71 -12.16
C LEU A 72 13.28 -21.64 -11.12
N GLU A 73 13.77 -21.53 -9.90
CA GLU A 73 13.41 -22.34 -8.75
C GLU A 73 12.54 -21.55 -7.77
N GLU A 74 12.86 -20.25 -7.61
CA GLU A 74 12.13 -19.31 -6.78
C GLU A 74 11.75 -18.02 -7.52
N LEU A 75 10.48 -17.63 -7.41
CA LEU A 75 9.95 -16.39 -7.97
C LEU A 75 9.20 -15.58 -6.91
N THR A 76 9.59 -14.31 -6.74
CA THR A 76 8.89 -13.35 -5.88
C THR A 76 8.37 -12.17 -6.70
N LEU A 77 7.06 -11.95 -6.72
CA LEU A 77 6.42 -10.92 -7.54
C LEU A 77 5.60 -9.95 -6.70
N TYR A 78 5.88 -8.67 -6.80
CA TYR A 78 4.98 -7.61 -6.36
C TYR A 78 4.66 -6.74 -7.57
N ILE A 79 3.46 -6.80 -8.11
CA ILE A 79 3.12 -6.09 -9.34
C ILE A 79 1.79 -5.37 -9.16
N THR A 80 1.75 -4.08 -9.50
CA THR A 80 0.50 -3.32 -9.62
C THR A 80 0.26 -2.97 -11.08
N ILE A 81 -0.90 -3.33 -11.62
CA ILE A 81 -1.26 -3.18 -13.03
C ILE A 81 -2.48 -2.27 -13.14
N ARG A 82 -2.39 -1.24 -13.99
CA ARG A 82 -3.48 -0.32 -14.32
C ARG A 82 -4.08 -0.63 -15.69
N ASN A 83 -5.34 -0.22 -15.86
CA ASN A 83 -6.08 -0.25 -17.13
C ASN A 83 -6.28 -1.65 -17.72
N ARG A 84 -6.25 -2.71 -16.89
CA ARG A 84 -6.51 -4.06 -17.38
C ARG A 84 -8.01 -4.26 -17.58
N THR A 85 -8.38 -4.94 -18.65
CA THR A 85 -9.77 -5.32 -18.95
C THR A 85 -10.13 -6.70 -18.43
N THR A 86 -9.14 -7.51 -18.02
CA THR A 86 -9.28 -8.87 -17.50
C THR A 86 -8.56 -9.04 -16.17
N LEU A 87 -8.98 -10.01 -15.36
CA LEU A 87 -8.30 -10.37 -14.12
C LEU A 87 -7.11 -11.30 -14.42
N ILE A 88 -6.02 -11.18 -13.66
CA ILE A 88 -4.98 -12.22 -13.55
C ILE A 88 -5.41 -13.16 -12.44
N ASP A 89 -6.15 -14.19 -12.83
CA ASP A 89 -6.66 -15.23 -11.95
C ASP A 89 -5.69 -16.42 -11.90
N GLY A 90 -6.12 -17.51 -11.25
CA GLY A 90 -5.27 -18.69 -11.12
C GLY A 90 -4.98 -19.35 -12.49
N ASN A 91 -5.96 -19.37 -13.39
CA ASN A 91 -5.78 -19.93 -14.72
C ASN A 91 -4.74 -19.14 -15.51
N HIS A 92 -4.78 -17.81 -15.45
CA HIS A 92 -3.79 -16.95 -16.10
C HIS A 92 -2.38 -17.22 -15.55
N ILE A 93 -2.19 -17.28 -14.22
CA ILE A 93 -0.88 -17.59 -13.64
C ILE A 93 -0.39 -18.98 -14.07
N SER A 94 -1.28 -19.97 -14.09
CA SER A 94 -0.95 -21.32 -14.54
C SER A 94 -0.49 -21.35 -16.00
N ASN A 95 -1.26 -20.72 -16.89
CA ASN A 95 -1.06 -20.81 -18.34
C ASN A 95 0.02 -19.87 -18.87
N GLU A 96 0.25 -18.72 -18.22
CA GLU A 96 1.17 -17.69 -18.73
C GLU A 96 2.51 -17.65 -17.99
N ILE A 97 2.57 -18.19 -16.77
CA ILE A 97 3.78 -18.16 -15.93
C ILE A 97 4.24 -19.58 -15.63
N LEU A 98 3.42 -20.36 -14.92
CA LEU A 98 3.85 -21.64 -14.35
C LEU A 98 4.21 -22.68 -15.41
N ILE A 99 3.46 -22.74 -16.52
CA ILE A 99 3.74 -23.70 -17.61
C ILE A 99 5.15 -23.53 -18.20
N HIS A 100 5.73 -22.33 -18.11
CA HIS A 100 7.05 -22.01 -18.64
C HIS A 100 8.19 -22.16 -17.63
N MET A 101 7.87 -22.45 -16.36
CA MET A 101 8.85 -22.57 -15.28
C MET A 101 8.72 -23.95 -14.58
N PRO A 102 9.07 -25.05 -15.26
CA PRO A 102 8.87 -26.40 -14.73
C PRO A 102 9.68 -26.71 -13.46
N GLN A 103 10.75 -25.95 -13.20
CA GLN A 103 11.59 -26.10 -12.01
C GLN A 103 11.13 -25.25 -10.82
N LEU A 104 10.09 -24.43 -11.01
CA LEU A 104 9.61 -23.50 -9.99
C LEU A 104 8.94 -24.29 -8.86
N HIS A 105 9.54 -24.22 -7.67
CA HIS A 105 8.99 -24.86 -6.48
C HIS A 105 8.48 -23.82 -5.48
N THR A 106 8.97 -22.58 -5.55
CA THR A 106 8.50 -21.47 -4.71
C THR A 106 8.02 -20.32 -5.57
N LEU A 107 6.73 -20.01 -5.46
CA LEU A 107 6.18 -18.74 -5.94
C LEU A 107 5.68 -17.95 -4.73
N LYS A 108 6.04 -16.68 -4.64
CA LYS A 108 5.49 -15.71 -3.69
C LYS A 108 5.01 -14.53 -4.48
N PHE A 109 3.76 -14.11 -4.31
CA PHE A 109 3.24 -13.02 -5.12
C PHE A 109 2.25 -12.11 -4.39
N CYS A 110 2.15 -10.89 -4.88
CA CYS A 110 1.12 -9.92 -4.61
C CYS A 110 0.86 -9.15 -5.90
N ILE A 111 -0.22 -9.50 -6.58
CA ILE A 111 -0.64 -8.88 -7.84
C ILE A 111 -1.86 -7.99 -7.55
N SER A 112 -1.71 -6.69 -7.76
CA SER A 112 -2.80 -5.71 -7.68
C SER A 112 -3.22 -5.29 -9.07
N ILE A 113 -4.51 -5.35 -9.36
CA ILE A 113 -5.08 -5.03 -10.66
C ILE A 113 -6.16 -3.99 -10.45
N LYS A 114 -6.06 -2.87 -11.16
CA LYS A 114 -7.04 -1.80 -11.15
C LYS A 114 -7.82 -1.83 -12.46
N ILE A 115 -9.10 -2.14 -12.36
CA ILE A 115 -10.02 -2.28 -13.49
C ILE A 115 -11.03 -1.12 -13.43
N HIS A 116 -11.18 -0.39 -14.54
CA HIS A 116 -12.21 0.63 -14.65
C HIS A 116 -13.60 0.00 -14.85
N ARG A 117 -14.61 0.49 -14.14
CA ARG A 117 -15.98 -0.08 -14.18
C ARG A 117 -16.59 -0.12 -15.57
N ASN A 118 -16.23 0.82 -16.45
CA ASN A 118 -16.71 0.86 -17.83
C ASN A 118 -16.24 -0.34 -18.67
N HIS A 119 -15.28 -1.13 -18.18
CA HIS A 119 -14.68 -2.24 -18.91
C HIS A 119 -15.11 -3.63 -18.41
N PHE A 120 -15.99 -3.73 -17.40
CA PHE A 120 -16.34 -5.01 -16.79
C PHE A 120 -17.86 -5.22 -16.65
N ILE A 121 -18.37 -6.32 -17.24
CA ILE A 121 -19.81 -6.68 -17.22
C ILE A 121 -20.16 -7.47 -15.94
N HIS A 122 -19.20 -8.20 -15.33
CA HIS A 122 -19.45 -9.05 -14.15
C HIS A 122 -18.33 -8.97 -13.11
N TYR A 123 -18.58 -8.32 -11.96
CA TYR A 123 -17.60 -8.27 -10.87
C TYR A 123 -17.40 -9.65 -10.23
N LEU A 124 -16.16 -10.13 -10.19
CA LEU A 124 -15.81 -11.38 -9.50
C LEU A 124 -15.85 -11.18 -7.99
N SER A 125 -16.49 -12.10 -7.28
CA SER A 125 -16.46 -12.17 -5.83
C SER A 125 -15.13 -12.74 -5.35
N LYS A 126 -14.84 -12.58 -4.06
CA LYS A 126 -13.68 -13.22 -3.41
C LYS A 126 -13.65 -14.74 -3.65
N ASN A 127 -14.82 -15.39 -3.56
CA ASN A 127 -14.93 -16.83 -3.71
C ASN A 127 -14.60 -17.27 -5.14
N ASP A 128 -15.07 -16.53 -6.15
CA ASP A 128 -14.79 -16.84 -7.56
C ASP A 128 -13.28 -16.77 -7.83
N ILE A 129 -12.61 -15.76 -7.29
CA ILE A 129 -11.15 -15.60 -7.41
C ILE A 129 -10.46 -16.76 -6.70
N GLN A 130 -10.81 -17.06 -5.45
CA GLN A 130 -10.18 -18.16 -4.70
C GLN A 130 -10.36 -19.51 -5.40
N GLN A 131 -11.55 -19.76 -5.98
CA GLN A 131 -11.83 -20.98 -6.73
C GLN A 131 -10.92 -21.14 -7.96
N SER A 132 -10.58 -20.05 -8.65
CA SER A 132 -9.65 -20.12 -9.79
C SER A 132 -8.23 -20.61 -9.42
N PHE A 133 -7.84 -20.53 -8.14
CA PHE A 133 -6.53 -20.99 -7.65
C PHE A 133 -6.56 -22.40 -7.03
N SER A 134 -7.74 -23.02 -6.92
CA SER A 134 -7.92 -24.34 -6.29
C SER A 134 -7.10 -25.47 -6.92
N ASN A 135 -6.81 -25.37 -8.22
CA ASN A 135 -6.06 -26.38 -8.96
C ASN A 135 -4.55 -26.08 -9.05
N ILE A 136 -4.09 -24.96 -8.49
CA ILE A 136 -2.66 -24.61 -8.51
C ILE A 136 -1.97 -25.30 -7.35
N LYS A 137 -1.14 -26.29 -7.69
CA LYS A 137 -0.46 -27.21 -6.77
C LYS A 137 0.38 -26.54 -5.67
N TYR A 138 0.66 -25.25 -5.76
CA TYR A 138 1.74 -24.60 -5.01
C TYR A 138 1.32 -23.48 -4.04
N GLN A 139 0.05 -23.13 -3.87
CA GLN A 139 -0.25 -21.92 -3.09
C GLN A 139 -1.59 -21.90 -2.35
N GLN A 140 -1.48 -21.68 -1.04
CA GLN A 140 -2.52 -20.97 -0.32
C GLN A 140 -2.45 -19.50 -0.74
N MET A 141 -3.59 -18.93 -1.09
CA MET A 141 -3.71 -17.53 -1.48
C MET A 141 -4.88 -16.88 -0.75
N ASP A 142 -4.86 -15.57 -0.67
CA ASP A 142 -6.04 -14.78 -0.32
C ASP A 142 -6.13 -13.57 -1.24
N CYS A 143 -7.25 -12.86 -1.18
CA CYS A 143 -7.44 -11.64 -1.92
C CYS A 143 -8.19 -10.57 -1.13
N ILE A 144 -7.94 -9.33 -1.53
CA ILE A 144 -8.67 -8.13 -1.12
C ILE A 144 -9.34 -7.58 -2.38
N VAL A 145 -10.64 -7.35 -2.30
CA VAL A 145 -11.41 -6.72 -3.37
C VAL A 145 -11.95 -5.41 -2.83
N ASN A 146 -11.55 -4.31 -3.46
CA ASN A 146 -11.99 -2.97 -3.09
C ASN A 146 -12.79 -2.34 -4.24
N TYR A 147 -14.01 -1.89 -3.94
CA TYR A 147 -14.92 -1.30 -4.91
C TYR A 147 -15.00 0.21 -4.68
N THR A 148 -14.35 0.95 -5.56
CA THR A 148 -14.39 2.43 -5.58
C THR A 148 -15.25 2.89 -6.75
N TYR A 149 -15.62 4.17 -6.81
CA TYR A 149 -16.67 4.75 -7.64
C TYR A 149 -16.52 4.35 -9.12
N ASN A 150 -15.31 4.42 -9.66
CA ASN A 150 -15.01 4.08 -11.05
C ASN A 150 -13.95 2.99 -11.22
N ILE A 151 -13.39 2.47 -10.12
CA ILE A 151 -12.29 1.50 -10.17
C ILE A 151 -12.59 0.36 -9.20
N THR A 152 -12.46 -0.87 -9.68
CA THR A 152 -12.36 -2.05 -8.82
C THR A 152 -10.91 -2.44 -8.72
N THR A 153 -10.39 -2.53 -7.49
CA THR A 153 -9.04 -3.02 -7.23
C THR A 153 -9.13 -4.45 -6.73
N TYR A 154 -8.53 -5.36 -7.47
CA TYR A 154 -8.33 -6.74 -7.06
C TYR A 154 -6.89 -6.88 -6.60
N GLN A 155 -6.67 -7.34 -5.38
CA GLN A 155 -5.34 -7.63 -4.90
C GLN A 155 -5.26 -9.07 -4.45
N ILE A 156 -4.49 -9.87 -5.17
CA ILE A 156 -4.38 -11.32 -4.98
C ILE A 156 -2.96 -11.61 -4.52
N PHE A 157 -2.79 -12.41 -3.48
CA PHE A 157 -1.48 -12.68 -2.92
C PHE A 157 -1.34 -14.08 -2.32
N SER A 158 -0.12 -14.59 -2.35
CA SER A 158 0.25 -15.86 -1.69
C SER A 158 0.31 -15.69 -0.17
N LEU A 159 -0.02 -16.77 0.55
CA LEU A 159 0.15 -16.86 2.00
C LEU A 159 1.39 -17.69 2.37
N PRO A 160 2.10 -17.34 3.46
CA PRO A 160 1.94 -16.10 4.24
C PRO A 160 2.36 -14.86 3.43
N PHE A 161 1.78 -13.70 3.76
CA PHE A 161 2.12 -12.44 3.07
C PHE A 161 3.54 -11.99 3.48
N MET A 162 4.45 -11.88 2.50
CA MET A 162 5.88 -11.61 2.73
C MET A 162 6.33 -10.20 2.34
N PHE A 163 5.45 -9.35 1.84
CA PHE A 163 5.85 -8.03 1.33
C PHE A 163 5.80 -6.96 2.41
N ASP A 164 6.64 -5.94 2.26
CA ASP A 164 6.76 -4.85 3.22
C ASP A 164 5.71 -3.75 3.03
N CYS A 165 5.03 -3.75 1.88
CA CYS A 165 4.06 -2.74 1.49
C CYS A 165 2.72 -3.34 1.07
N LEU A 166 1.64 -2.73 1.54
CA LEU A 166 0.28 -3.04 1.15
C LEU A 166 -0.45 -1.72 0.85
N LYS A 167 -1.07 -1.60 -0.33
CA LYS A 167 -1.69 -0.36 -0.79
C LYS A 167 -3.17 -0.56 -1.10
N SER A 168 -3.94 0.53 -1.01
CA SER A 168 -5.34 0.61 -1.46
C SER A 168 -6.31 -0.37 -0.78
N ILE A 169 -6.10 -0.68 0.51
CA ILE A 169 -7.07 -1.48 1.26
C ILE A 169 -8.24 -0.60 1.75
N GLY A 170 -9.46 -1.11 1.58
CA GLY A 170 -10.70 -0.48 2.06
C GLY A 170 -11.19 -1.08 3.38
N ASN A 171 -12.45 -0.84 3.74
CA ASN A 171 -13.06 -1.37 4.98
C ASN A 171 -13.03 -2.91 5.09
N ILE A 172 -12.94 -3.61 3.96
CA ILE A 172 -12.98 -5.08 3.87
C ILE A 172 -11.60 -5.59 3.47
N PHE A 173 -10.99 -6.36 4.36
CA PHE A 173 -9.74 -7.10 4.14
C PHE A 173 -9.75 -8.36 5.01
N PRO A 174 -8.96 -9.41 4.71
CA PRO A 174 -9.01 -10.66 5.44
C PRO A 174 -8.47 -10.54 6.88
N SER A 175 -8.99 -11.37 7.78
CA SER A 175 -8.59 -11.43 9.19
C SER A 175 -7.31 -12.25 9.37
N ILE A 176 -6.24 -11.86 8.68
CA ILE A 176 -4.91 -12.46 8.78
C ILE A 176 -3.91 -11.46 9.36
N ILE A 177 -2.81 -11.97 9.92
CA ILE A 177 -1.73 -11.13 10.46
C ILE A 177 -0.66 -10.92 9.38
N PHE A 178 -0.46 -9.66 9.00
CA PHE A 178 0.52 -9.23 8.01
C PHE A 178 1.85 -8.86 8.68
N ASN A 179 2.58 -9.87 9.16
CA ASN A 179 3.82 -9.70 9.94
C ASN A 179 4.95 -8.96 9.20
N HIS A 180 4.94 -8.94 7.87
CA HIS A 180 6.00 -8.30 7.07
C HIS A 180 5.67 -6.86 6.67
N VAL A 181 4.40 -6.46 6.72
CA VAL A 181 3.98 -5.14 6.27
C VAL A 181 4.49 -4.06 7.24
N ARG A 182 5.18 -3.06 6.68
CA ARG A 182 5.67 -1.87 7.36
C ARG A 182 5.04 -0.60 6.80
N ARG A 183 4.57 -0.64 5.55
CA ARG A 183 4.01 0.50 4.82
C ARG A 183 2.59 0.17 4.36
N LEU A 184 1.60 0.91 4.85
CA LEU A 184 0.19 0.68 4.55
C LEU A 184 -0.48 1.94 4.03
N THR A 185 -1.19 1.82 2.91
CA THR A 185 -2.12 2.85 2.42
C THR A 185 -3.53 2.32 2.46
N VAL A 186 -4.41 3.03 3.17
CA VAL A 186 -5.84 2.74 3.25
C VAL A 186 -6.62 3.78 2.47
N TYR A 187 -7.53 3.33 1.61
CA TYR A 187 -8.41 4.17 0.81
C TYR A 187 -9.77 3.51 0.61
N ASP A 188 -10.83 4.29 0.78
CA ASP A 188 -12.20 3.86 0.52
C ASP A 188 -13.07 5.08 0.19
N ASP A 189 -14.05 4.90 -0.69
CA ASP A 189 -15.03 5.93 -1.03
C ASP A 189 -16.18 6.00 -0.02
N VAL A 190 -16.39 4.91 0.73
CA VAL A 190 -17.29 4.90 1.87
C VAL A 190 -16.52 5.29 3.14
N PRO A 191 -17.19 5.91 4.13
CA PRO A 191 -16.61 6.14 5.45
C PRO A 191 -15.87 4.91 6.01
N PHE A 192 -14.66 5.11 6.52
CA PHE A 192 -14.09 4.11 7.41
C PHE A 192 -14.92 4.04 8.70
N ARG A 193 -15.05 2.84 9.24
CA ARG A 193 -15.68 2.64 10.56
C ARG A 193 -14.65 2.81 11.68
N HIS A 194 -15.10 2.83 12.94
CA HIS A 194 -14.18 2.96 14.06
C HIS A 194 -13.35 1.68 14.25
N GLU A 195 -13.99 0.52 14.20
CA GLU A 195 -13.36 -0.78 14.34
C GLU A 195 -12.37 -1.09 13.22
N PHE A 196 -12.46 -0.40 12.09
CA PHE A 196 -11.50 -0.52 10.99
C PHE A 196 -10.07 -0.28 11.50
N PHE A 197 -9.82 0.84 12.18
CA PHE A 197 -8.48 1.15 12.69
C PHE A 197 -8.02 0.23 13.82
N TYR A 198 -8.95 -0.38 14.55
CA TYR A 198 -8.60 -1.43 15.52
C TYR A 198 -8.10 -2.69 14.78
N ARG A 199 -8.82 -3.11 13.73
CA ARG A 199 -8.39 -4.22 12.88
C ARG A 199 -7.05 -3.96 12.21
N ILE A 200 -6.78 -2.71 11.81
CA ILE A 200 -5.45 -2.34 11.29
C ILE A 200 -4.37 -2.54 12.36
N ALA A 201 -4.56 -2.02 13.57
CA ALA A 201 -3.57 -2.18 14.64
C ALA A 201 -3.29 -3.66 14.97
N TRP A 202 -4.32 -4.51 14.93
CA TRP A 202 -4.19 -5.95 15.18
C TRP A 202 -3.53 -6.71 14.01
N SER A 203 -3.94 -6.42 12.78
CA SER A 203 -3.50 -7.16 11.59
C SER A 203 -2.11 -6.73 11.12
N PHE A 204 -1.65 -5.53 11.50
CA PHE A 204 -0.37 -4.95 11.09
C PHE A 204 0.50 -4.59 12.32
N PRO A 205 0.94 -5.58 13.12
CA PRO A 205 1.55 -5.34 14.43
C PRO A 205 2.87 -4.56 14.37
N LEU A 206 3.53 -4.53 13.22
CA LEU A 206 4.83 -3.91 12.99
C LEU A 206 4.77 -2.70 12.05
N LEU A 207 3.58 -2.11 11.87
CA LEU A 207 3.33 -1.00 10.97
C LEU A 207 4.15 0.25 11.34
N LYS A 208 4.91 0.77 10.38
CA LYS A 208 5.76 1.97 10.53
C LYS A 208 5.24 3.21 9.81
N HIS A 209 4.60 3.01 8.66
CA HIS A 209 4.08 4.09 7.82
C HIS A 209 2.63 3.81 7.48
N LEU A 210 1.74 4.73 7.84
CA LEU A 210 0.31 4.65 7.54
C LEU A 210 -0.09 5.89 6.73
N CYS A 211 -0.70 5.67 5.58
CA CYS A 211 -1.39 6.69 4.81
C CYS A 211 -2.89 6.40 4.81
N VAL A 212 -3.68 7.39 5.23
CA VAL A 212 -5.15 7.33 5.29
C VAL A 212 -5.71 8.34 4.32
N ILE A 213 -6.50 7.84 3.35
CA ILE A 213 -7.14 8.66 2.34
C ILE A 213 -8.65 8.37 2.38
N ASN A 214 -9.43 9.32 2.88
CA ASN A 214 -10.89 9.20 2.91
C ASN A 214 -11.55 10.56 3.14
N PHE A 215 -12.28 11.05 2.15
CA PHE A 215 -12.90 12.37 2.17
C PHE A 215 -14.25 12.40 2.91
N LYS A 216 -14.77 11.24 3.34
CA LYS A 216 -16.05 11.13 4.04
C LYS A 216 -15.85 11.11 5.56
N PRO A 217 -16.79 11.68 6.34
CA PRO A 217 -16.78 11.56 7.79
C PRO A 217 -16.80 10.10 8.23
N GLN A 218 -15.99 9.76 9.24
CA GLN A 218 -15.98 8.42 9.84
C GLN A 218 -17.41 7.99 10.24
N SER A 219 -17.77 6.75 9.91
CA SER A 219 -19.09 6.20 10.24
C SER A 219 -19.21 5.97 11.75
N SER A 220 -20.31 6.44 12.34
CA SER A 220 -20.70 6.13 13.71
C SER A 220 -21.38 4.76 13.86
N LYS A 221 -21.73 4.11 12.74
CA LYS A 221 -22.33 2.77 12.75
C LYS A 221 -21.25 1.74 13.10
N LEU A 222 -21.40 1.14 14.28
CA LEU A 222 -20.69 -0.06 14.71
C LEU A 222 -21.24 -1.27 13.94
N ASP A 223 -20.37 -2.08 13.37
CA ASP A 223 -20.78 -3.41 12.92
C ASP A 223 -21.08 -4.30 14.12
N LYS A 224 -22.12 -5.14 14.01
CA LYS A 224 -22.44 -6.23 14.94
C LYS A 224 -21.40 -7.38 14.89
N LEU A 225 -20.15 -7.08 14.54
CA LEU A 225 -19.08 -8.03 14.71
C LEU A 225 -18.89 -8.19 16.21
N ASN A 226 -18.79 -9.44 16.68
CA ASN A 226 -18.69 -9.87 18.08
C ASN A 226 -17.39 -9.37 18.78
N LEU A 227 -17.02 -8.11 18.60
CA LEU A 227 -16.06 -7.43 19.43
C LEU A 227 -16.74 -7.19 20.77
N ASN A 228 -16.12 -7.71 21.83
CA ASN A 228 -16.57 -7.43 23.18
C ASN A 228 -16.63 -5.90 23.35
N TYR A 229 -17.75 -5.37 23.84
CA TYR A 229 -18.03 -3.93 23.90
C TYR A 229 -16.86 -3.15 24.51
N ASN A 230 -16.15 -3.76 25.46
CA ASN A 230 -14.97 -3.20 26.12
C ASN A 230 -13.74 -2.97 25.20
N GLN A 231 -13.58 -3.75 24.12
CA GLN A 231 -12.47 -3.58 23.17
C GLN A 231 -12.70 -2.38 22.23
N LEU A 232 -13.96 -2.06 21.93
CA LEU A 232 -14.34 -0.93 21.06
C LEU A 232 -14.04 0.44 21.66
N PHE A 233 -13.96 0.53 23.00
CA PHE A 233 -13.59 1.75 23.72
C PHE A 233 -12.13 1.74 24.19
N SER A 234 -11.36 0.70 23.85
CA SER A 234 -9.95 0.66 24.19
C SER A 234 -9.14 1.61 23.29
N VAL A 235 -8.17 2.30 23.87
CA VAL A 235 -7.25 3.15 23.11
C VAL A 235 -6.46 2.28 22.13
N ILE A 236 -6.59 2.56 20.83
CA ILE A 236 -5.87 1.84 19.78
C ILE A 236 -4.38 2.18 19.90
N LYS A 237 -3.50 1.19 19.86
CA LYS A 237 -2.05 1.39 19.99
C LYS A 237 -1.35 1.07 18.68
N TYR A 238 -0.52 2.02 18.22
CA TYR A 238 0.41 1.79 17.12
C TYR A 238 1.85 1.99 17.62
N PRO A 239 2.44 0.98 18.26
CA PRO A 239 3.71 1.13 18.97
C PRO A 239 4.88 1.51 18.05
N TYR A 240 4.85 1.07 16.79
CA TYR A 240 5.94 1.26 15.84
C TYR A 240 5.64 2.30 14.74
N LEU A 241 4.49 2.98 14.79
CA LEU A 241 4.12 3.95 13.76
C LEU A 241 4.97 5.21 13.88
N ILE A 242 5.84 5.41 12.89
CA ILE A 242 6.80 6.51 12.80
C ILE A 242 6.25 7.64 11.93
N SER A 243 5.49 7.29 10.88
CA SER A 243 4.94 8.23 9.92
C SER A 243 3.45 8.03 9.73
N LEU A 244 2.68 9.09 9.93
CA LEU A 244 1.25 9.14 9.64
C LEU A 244 0.99 10.19 8.55
N ARG A 245 0.30 9.80 7.48
CA ARG A 245 -0.21 10.70 6.44
C ARG A 245 -1.73 10.67 6.44
N LEU A 246 -2.34 11.84 6.54
CA LEU A 246 -3.78 12.05 6.52
C LEU A 246 -4.15 12.85 5.26
N ASP A 247 -3.93 12.23 4.11
CA ASP A 247 -4.05 12.89 2.81
C ASP A 247 -5.54 12.95 2.41
N MET A 248 -6.06 14.16 2.19
CA MET A 248 -7.49 14.37 1.89
C MET A 248 -8.45 13.74 2.91
N ALA A 249 -7.97 13.43 4.11
CA ALA A 249 -8.71 12.71 5.14
C ALA A 249 -9.64 13.64 5.94
N TYR A 250 -10.94 13.35 5.98
CA TYR A 250 -11.90 14.12 6.78
C TYR A 250 -11.45 14.32 8.24
N ILE A 251 -11.89 15.42 8.87
CA ILE A 251 -11.42 15.85 10.20
C ILE A 251 -11.55 14.76 11.29
N HIS A 252 -12.54 13.87 11.18
CA HIS A 252 -12.72 12.75 12.11
C HIS A 252 -11.49 11.84 12.19
N TYR A 253 -10.78 11.62 11.09
CA TYR A 253 -9.56 10.81 11.08
C TYR A 253 -8.40 11.54 11.76
N THR A 254 -8.34 12.87 11.61
CA THR A 254 -7.37 13.69 12.35
C THR A 254 -7.60 13.59 13.86
N ASP A 255 -8.85 13.72 14.33
CA ASP A 255 -9.16 13.53 15.75
C ASP A 255 -8.96 12.07 16.19
N GLN A 256 -9.29 11.07 15.37
CA GLN A 256 -9.07 9.65 15.68
C GLN A 256 -7.61 9.36 16.01
N PHE A 257 -6.67 9.83 15.20
CA PHE A 257 -5.25 9.54 15.38
C PHE A 257 -4.55 10.49 16.35
N LEU A 258 -4.85 11.80 16.31
CA LEU A 258 -4.13 12.76 17.15
C LEU A 258 -4.66 12.80 18.58
N ASN A 259 -5.90 12.41 18.85
CA ASN A 259 -6.44 12.38 20.20
C ASN A 259 -5.98 11.11 20.95
N GLN A 260 -5.18 11.30 22.00
CA GLN A 260 -4.61 10.20 22.78
C GLN A 260 -5.64 9.30 23.46
N THR A 261 -6.86 9.81 23.69
CA THR A 261 -7.94 9.03 24.29
C THR A 261 -8.55 8.05 23.30
N LYS A 262 -8.18 8.14 22.01
CA LYS A 262 -8.64 7.25 20.93
C LYS A 262 -7.49 6.40 20.39
N THR A 263 -6.33 7.02 20.17
CA THR A 263 -5.16 6.34 19.61
C THR A 263 -3.89 6.79 20.33
N HIS A 264 -3.02 5.85 20.70
CA HIS A 264 -1.70 6.12 21.26
C HIS A 264 -0.62 5.87 20.19
N LEU A 265 0.16 6.91 19.88
CA LEU A 265 1.21 6.92 18.87
C LEU A 265 2.59 7.23 19.48
N PRO A 266 3.18 6.32 20.28
CA PRO A 266 4.38 6.62 21.07
C PRO A 266 5.64 6.89 20.23
N SER A 267 5.66 6.46 18.98
CA SER A 267 6.83 6.54 18.08
C SER A 267 6.64 7.52 16.91
N LEU A 268 5.54 8.30 16.90
CA LEU A 268 5.24 9.19 15.79
C LEU A 268 6.21 10.36 15.74
N THR A 269 7.02 10.42 14.68
CA THR A 269 7.96 11.51 14.43
C THR A 269 7.65 12.31 13.17
N LYS A 270 6.83 11.77 12.26
CA LYS A 270 6.43 12.41 11.01
C LYS A 270 4.92 12.44 10.84
N LEU A 271 4.36 13.63 10.62
CA LEU A 271 2.93 13.84 10.37
C LEU A 271 2.74 14.62 9.07
N THR A 272 1.92 14.09 8.16
CA THR A 272 1.34 14.84 7.05
C THR A 272 -0.14 15.04 7.31
N VAL A 273 -0.61 16.29 7.32
CA VAL A 273 -2.00 16.63 7.63
C VAL A 273 -2.39 17.96 7.01
N ASP A 274 -3.67 18.15 6.74
CA ASP A 274 -4.21 19.47 6.41
C ASP A 274 -4.18 20.39 7.64
N TYR A 275 -3.78 21.65 7.43
CA TYR A 275 -3.62 22.60 8.54
C TYR A 275 -4.95 22.96 9.20
N GLU A 276 -6.00 23.21 8.43
CA GLU A 276 -7.28 23.64 8.98
C GLU A 276 -7.84 22.55 9.91
N ARG A 277 -7.78 21.29 9.46
CA ARG A 277 -8.16 20.12 10.26
C ARG A 277 -7.31 20.00 11.52
N LEU A 278 -5.99 20.17 11.41
CA LEU A 278 -5.08 20.16 12.57
C LEU A 278 -5.43 21.27 13.57
N ASN A 279 -5.67 22.49 13.08
CA ASN A 279 -5.99 23.64 13.92
C ASN A 279 -7.32 23.45 14.68
N ILE A 280 -8.34 22.93 14.01
CA ILE A 280 -9.64 22.63 14.63
C ILE A 280 -9.50 21.52 15.68
N VAL A 281 -8.87 20.39 15.33
CA VAL A 281 -8.72 19.22 16.24
C VAL A 281 -7.91 19.58 17.48
N THR A 282 -6.89 20.41 17.33
CA THR A 282 -6.06 20.87 18.45
C THR A 282 -6.67 22.06 19.21
N ARG A 283 -7.81 22.61 18.76
CA ARG A 283 -8.43 23.84 19.27
C ARG A 283 -7.43 25.00 19.34
N ASN A 284 -6.85 25.34 18.20
CA ASN A 284 -5.77 26.33 18.09
C ASN A 284 -4.56 25.97 18.99
N PHE A 285 -4.16 24.69 18.98
CA PHE A 285 -3.03 24.19 19.78
C PHE A 285 -3.20 24.37 21.30
N ARG A 286 -4.42 24.15 21.83
CA ARG A 286 -4.74 24.23 23.27
C ARG A 286 -5.27 22.93 23.88
N LYS A 287 -5.74 21.98 23.07
CA LYS A 287 -6.35 20.71 23.51
C LYS A 287 -5.31 19.67 23.99
N THR A 288 -5.05 19.62 25.28
CA THR A 288 -4.06 18.73 25.93
C THR A 288 -4.08 17.27 25.45
N THR A 289 -5.25 16.69 25.19
CA THR A 289 -5.37 15.30 24.74
C THR A 289 -4.75 15.02 23.36
N THR A 290 -4.57 16.06 22.54
CA THR A 290 -3.90 15.94 21.24
C THR A 290 -2.40 16.23 21.32
N ARG A 291 -1.97 16.97 22.36
CA ARG A 291 -0.59 17.40 22.52
C ARG A 291 0.38 16.23 22.66
N LEU A 292 -0.03 15.16 23.35
CA LEU A 292 0.88 14.05 23.66
C LEU A 292 1.30 13.27 22.40
N ASN A 293 0.38 12.96 21.50
CA ASN A 293 0.73 12.35 20.20
C ASN A 293 1.53 13.31 19.30
N CYS A 294 1.33 14.64 19.44
CA CYS A 294 2.07 15.62 18.65
C CYS A 294 3.48 15.92 19.19
N SER A 295 3.72 15.71 20.49
CA SER A 295 4.92 16.18 21.18
C SER A 295 6.25 15.62 20.66
N LYS A 296 6.20 14.45 20.01
CA LYS A 296 7.36 13.75 19.45
C LYS A 296 7.60 14.01 17.96
N ILE A 297 6.72 14.79 17.32
CA ILE A 297 6.83 15.08 15.90
C ILE A 297 8.05 15.97 15.66
N LYS A 298 8.89 15.49 14.75
CA LYS A 298 10.09 16.15 14.24
C LYS A 298 9.88 16.74 12.84
N GLN A 299 9.01 16.12 12.05
CA GLN A 299 8.67 16.55 10.71
C GLN A 299 7.15 16.71 10.56
N LEU A 300 6.71 17.95 10.33
CA LEU A 300 5.33 18.28 10.01
C LEU A 300 5.22 18.67 8.53
N ILE A 301 4.39 17.98 7.77
CA ILE A 301 4.09 18.33 6.38
C ILE A 301 2.63 18.79 6.34
N ILE A 302 2.43 20.01 5.86
CA ILE A 302 1.09 20.57 5.70
C ILE A 302 0.66 20.37 4.24
N SER A 303 -0.44 19.64 4.05
CA SER A 303 -1.05 19.44 2.74
C SER A 303 -1.74 20.73 2.24
N PRO A 304 -1.76 21.00 0.92
CA PRO A 304 -2.50 22.14 0.33
C PRO A 304 -4.01 22.07 0.66
N PRO A 305 -4.75 23.20 0.63
CA PRO A 305 -4.66 24.24 -0.43
C PRO A 305 -4.13 25.62 0.00
N ILE A 306 -3.51 25.78 1.18
CA ILE A 306 -3.32 27.12 1.76
C ILE A 306 -1.94 27.75 1.51
N MET A 307 -1.96 28.99 1.02
CA MET A 307 -0.85 29.92 0.80
C MET A 307 0.21 29.97 1.92
N ASN A 308 1.48 30.10 1.50
CA ASN A 308 2.70 30.26 2.31
C ASN A 308 2.59 31.27 3.48
N SER A 309 1.68 32.25 3.41
CA SER A 309 1.45 33.26 4.45
C SER A 309 0.90 32.68 5.76
N ILE A 310 0.06 31.63 5.71
CA ILE A 310 -0.52 31.04 6.93
C ILE A 310 0.54 30.23 7.67
N VAL A 311 1.39 29.46 6.97
CA VAL A 311 2.46 28.65 7.60
C VAL A 311 3.47 29.52 8.34
N THR A 312 3.76 30.70 7.79
CA THR A 312 4.64 31.68 8.44
C THR A 312 4.05 32.20 9.75
N ASN A 313 2.72 32.43 9.79
CA ASN A 313 2.02 32.88 10.99
C ASN A 313 1.84 31.77 12.05
N MET A 314 1.71 30.50 11.62
CA MET A 314 1.63 29.35 12.54
C MET A 314 2.84 29.24 13.46
N ARG A 315 4.05 29.32 12.88
CA ARG A 315 5.31 29.18 13.63
C ARG A 315 5.51 30.27 14.68
N ARG A 316 4.83 31.41 14.54
CA ARG A 316 4.88 32.53 15.49
C ARG A 316 3.96 32.34 16.70
N SER A 317 3.05 31.36 16.67
CA SER A 317 2.17 31.06 17.80
C SER A 317 2.93 30.38 18.94
N LYS A 318 2.92 30.98 20.13
CA LYS A 318 3.51 30.36 21.34
C LYS A 318 2.91 28.98 21.63
N HIS A 319 1.61 28.79 21.34
CA HIS A 319 0.93 27.51 21.56
C HIS A 319 1.36 26.43 20.58
N PHE A 320 1.73 26.81 19.35
CA PHE A 320 2.23 25.87 18.35
C PHE A 320 3.55 25.23 18.80
N ASN A 321 4.51 26.03 19.30
CA ASN A 321 5.80 25.52 19.76
C ASN A 321 5.67 24.59 20.98
N LEU A 322 4.66 24.80 21.84
CA LEU A 322 4.35 23.88 22.94
C LEU A 322 3.77 22.54 22.46
N TYR A 323 3.19 22.51 21.27
CA TYR A 323 2.60 21.31 20.66
C TYR A 323 3.63 20.45 19.93
N PHE A 324 4.62 21.11 19.32
CA PHE A 324 5.68 20.46 18.55
C PHE A 324 7.06 20.88 19.06
N PRO A 325 7.42 20.53 20.31
CA PRO A 325 8.68 20.98 20.92
C PRO A 325 9.93 20.39 20.26
N LEU A 326 9.79 19.28 19.53
CA LEU A 326 10.88 18.61 18.81
C LEU A 326 10.89 18.89 17.31
N LEU A 327 10.13 19.88 16.83
CA LEU A 327 9.96 20.14 15.41
C LEU A 327 11.26 20.63 14.77
N GLU A 328 11.86 19.78 13.94
CA GLU A 328 13.07 20.05 13.18
C GLU A 328 12.74 20.62 11.79
N SER A 329 11.62 20.18 11.19
CA SER A 329 11.19 20.64 9.87
C SER A 329 9.66 20.78 9.77
N CYS A 330 9.22 21.85 9.10
CA CYS A 330 7.81 22.07 8.75
C CYS A 330 7.71 22.54 7.30
N VAL A 331 7.15 21.71 6.42
CA VAL A 331 7.15 21.92 4.96
C VAL A 331 5.72 21.97 4.44
N CYS A 332 5.44 22.85 3.49
CA CYS A 332 4.24 22.78 2.65
C CYS A 332 4.53 21.84 1.49
N SER A 333 3.78 20.75 1.35
CA SER A 333 3.87 19.98 0.11
C SER A 333 3.19 20.77 -0.99
N LEU A 334 3.95 21.23 -1.99
CA LEU A 334 3.39 21.53 -3.30
C LEU A 334 3.14 20.19 -3.99
N GLU A 335 2.00 20.03 -4.64
CA GLU A 335 1.71 18.84 -5.43
C GLU A 335 2.69 18.77 -6.60
N ASP A 336 3.76 17.99 -6.45
CA ASP A 336 4.45 17.39 -7.59
C ASP A 336 3.91 15.95 -7.72
N GLU A 337 2.83 15.79 -8.50
CA GLU A 337 2.45 14.50 -9.09
C GLU A 337 3.05 14.35 -10.50
#